data_AF-A9GHS2-F1
#
_entry.id   AF-A9GHS2-F1
#
_cell.length_a   1.000
_cell.length_b   1.000
_cell.length_c   1.000
_cell.angle_alpha   90.00
_cell.angle_beta   90.00
_cell.angle_gamma   90.00
#
_symmetry.space_group_name_H-M   'P 1'
#
loop_
_entity.id
_entity.type
_entity.pdbx_description
1 polymer ?
#
loop_
_entity_poly.entity_id
_entity_poly.type
_entity_poly.pdbx_seq_one_letter_code
_entity_poly.pdbx_strand_id
1 'polypeptide(L)'
;MQPGRARPTPPPAQPEHASHGEGHCPGHGPTDPPPHVNWWHGLIGVNNEAAAKGGINALLWRYHNEQNPCDPKNEPPPFLASVLNFGLLALIVVRFGRKPIAEALKKRKQTITQELDNASRLKQEAELRLEEYEDKLTRLEETLAELKAEHAAQAEVEKAHVLAEAEQRRVRMRRDAEFRAEQELKAARAMLLQEAVQNAVVAAEELLRQRIGQQDLDRVNEDYLKAIPAAVSAGARRGAQTTGAAT
;
A
#
# COMPACT_ATOMS: atom_id res chain seq x y z
N MET A 1 5.64 64.42 19.53
CA MET A 1 4.86 65.32 20.40
C MET A 1 5.47 66.70 20.35
N GLN A 2 4.94 67.64 19.56
CA GLN A 2 5.28 69.05 19.73
C GLN A 2 4.02 69.91 19.58
N PRO A 3 3.74 70.78 20.56
CA PRO A 3 2.54 71.58 20.64
C PRO A 3 2.72 72.98 20.03
N GLY A 4 1.61 73.50 19.48
CA GLY A 4 1.14 74.88 19.64
C GLY A 4 2.06 76.05 19.27
N ARG A 5 1.92 76.58 18.05
CA ARG A 5 2.05 78.03 17.80
C ARG A 5 0.67 78.64 17.57
N ALA A 6 0.25 79.44 18.55
CA ALA A 6 -0.98 80.22 18.53
C ALA A 6 -0.96 81.23 17.39
N ARG A 7 -2.02 81.23 16.57
CA ARG A 7 -2.29 82.27 15.56
C ARG A 7 -2.94 83.49 16.22
N PRO A 8 -2.68 84.69 15.67
CA PRO A 8 -3.21 85.94 16.20
C PRO A 8 -4.74 85.96 16.14
N THR A 9 -5.33 86.49 17.21
CA THR A 9 -6.77 86.70 17.38
C THR A 9 -7.33 87.56 16.24
N PRO A 10 -8.43 87.13 15.59
CA PRO A 10 -9.15 87.99 14.65
C PRO A 10 -9.73 89.21 15.38
N PRO A 11 -10.00 90.31 14.64
CA PRO A 11 -10.68 91.48 15.20
C PRO A 11 -12.02 91.06 15.84
N PRO A 12 -12.57 91.85 16.77
CA PRO A 12 -13.84 91.54 17.40
C PRO A 12 -14.86 91.28 16.30
N ALA A 13 -15.30 90.02 16.20
CA ALA A 13 -16.50 89.70 15.46
C ALA A 13 -17.57 90.62 16.04
N GLN A 14 -18.14 91.46 15.18
CA GLN A 14 -19.38 92.12 15.51
C GLN A 14 -20.28 91.04 16.11
N PRO A 15 -20.98 91.24 17.23
CA PRO A 15 -22.24 90.55 17.38
C PRO A 15 -23.11 91.17 16.28
N GLU A 16 -22.92 90.70 15.05
CA GLU A 16 -23.89 90.77 13.98
C GLU A 16 -25.16 90.31 14.66
N HIS A 17 -26.06 91.27 14.81
CA HIS A 17 -27.20 91.21 15.69
C HIS A 17 -27.71 89.79 15.82
N ALA A 18 -27.49 89.20 16.99
CA ALA A 18 -28.27 88.10 17.50
C ALA A 18 -29.71 88.60 17.75
N SER A 19 -30.38 89.04 16.70
CA SER A 19 -31.66 88.46 16.37
C SER A 19 -31.40 87.42 15.29
N HIS A 20 -31.03 86.21 15.70
CA HIS A 20 -31.54 85.02 15.02
C HIS A 20 -33.07 85.00 15.22
N GLY A 21 -33.75 86.00 14.66
CA GLY A 21 -35.19 86.15 14.60
C GLY A 21 -35.61 85.70 13.21
N GLU A 22 -35.63 84.37 13.05
CA GLU A 22 -36.43 83.62 12.10
C GLU A 22 -36.35 84.06 10.62
N GLY A 23 -35.14 84.03 10.05
CA GLY A 23 -34.95 83.90 8.60
C GLY A 23 -35.21 82.47 8.07
N HIS A 24 -36.04 81.70 8.78
CA HIS A 24 -36.47 80.38 8.32
C HIS A 24 -37.58 80.61 7.29
N CYS A 25 -37.48 79.99 6.11
CA CYS A 25 -38.63 79.95 5.21
C CYS A 25 -39.82 79.40 6.01
N PRO A 26 -41.04 79.98 5.89
CA PRO A 26 -42.20 79.46 6.60
C PRO A 26 -42.39 77.97 6.26
N GLY A 27 -42.27 77.09 7.27
CA GLY A 27 -42.28 75.63 7.10
C GLY A 27 -40.94 74.91 7.34
N HIS A 28 -39.88 75.62 7.75
CA HIS A 28 -38.53 75.07 7.97
C HIS A 28 -37.89 75.44 9.33
N GLY A 29 -38.65 75.95 10.29
CA GLY A 29 -38.24 76.22 11.67
C GLY A 29 -38.54 75.07 12.66
N PRO A 30 -37.90 75.04 13.85
CA PRO A 30 -38.18 74.05 14.90
C PRO A 30 -39.62 74.10 15.45
N THR A 31 -40.30 75.22 15.22
CA THR A 31 -41.64 75.57 15.71
C THR A 31 -42.71 75.57 14.60
N ASP A 32 -42.35 75.26 13.35
CA ASP A 32 -43.26 75.30 12.22
C ASP A 32 -44.16 74.05 12.14
N PRO A 33 -45.40 74.19 11.62
CA PRO A 33 -46.22 73.03 11.30
C PRO A 33 -45.49 72.15 10.27
N PRO A 34 -45.65 70.82 10.32
CA PRO A 34 -44.95 69.91 9.42
C PRO A 34 -45.24 70.30 7.96
N PRO A 35 -44.24 70.21 7.06
CA PRO A 35 -44.42 70.53 5.66
C PRO A 35 -45.57 69.68 5.09
N HIS A 36 -46.40 70.31 4.27
CA HIS A 36 -47.50 69.60 3.62
C HIS A 36 -46.92 68.45 2.78
N VAL A 37 -47.43 67.24 2.99
CA VAL A 37 -46.97 66.07 2.22
C VAL A 37 -47.61 66.16 0.85
N ASN A 38 -46.79 66.35 -0.18
CA ASN A 38 -47.24 66.22 -1.55
C ASN A 38 -47.39 64.73 -1.88
N TRP A 39 -48.63 64.25 -1.93
CA TRP A 39 -48.91 62.84 -2.23
C TRP A 39 -48.82 62.53 -3.73
N TRP A 40 -49.28 63.43 -4.60
CA TRP A 40 -49.51 63.14 -6.02
C TRP A 40 -49.37 64.34 -6.97
N HIS A 41 -49.23 65.56 -6.47
CA HIS A 41 -49.15 66.76 -7.29
C HIS A 41 -47.77 66.86 -7.96
N GLY A 42 -47.71 67.14 -9.26
CA GLY A 42 -46.44 67.28 -9.97
C GLY A 42 -45.68 65.98 -10.26
N LEU A 43 -46.42 64.87 -10.46
CA LEU A 43 -45.86 63.53 -10.72
C LEU A 43 -44.94 63.44 -11.95
N ILE A 44 -45.10 64.30 -12.97
CA ILE A 44 -44.34 64.21 -14.22
C ILE A 44 -42.99 64.92 -14.15
N GLY A 45 -42.88 66.00 -13.37
CA GLY A 45 -41.64 66.75 -13.25
C GLY A 45 -41.85 68.20 -12.81
N VAL A 46 -40.76 68.97 -12.82
CA VAL A 46 -40.78 70.42 -12.54
C VAL A 46 -40.97 71.16 -13.86
N ASN A 47 -42.02 71.97 -13.95
CA ASN A 47 -42.16 72.93 -15.05
C ASN A 47 -43.00 74.11 -14.56
N ASN A 48 -42.32 75.20 -14.22
CA ASN A 48 -42.95 76.38 -13.60
C ASN A 48 -43.95 77.05 -14.54
N GLU A 49 -43.70 77.05 -15.85
CA GLU A 49 -44.63 77.60 -16.85
C GLU A 49 -45.89 76.75 -16.98
N ALA A 50 -45.74 75.42 -16.99
CA ALA A 50 -46.87 74.52 -17.12
C ALA A 50 -47.69 74.43 -15.82
N ALA A 51 -47.03 74.46 -14.66
CA ALA A 51 -47.70 74.54 -13.35
C ALA A 51 -48.60 75.78 -13.24
N ALA A 52 -48.20 76.90 -13.86
CA ALA A 52 -48.97 78.14 -13.88
C ALA A 52 -50.15 78.15 -14.87
N LYS A 53 -50.19 77.25 -15.87
CA LYS A 53 -51.21 77.25 -16.94
C LYS A 53 -52.59 76.75 -16.49
N GLY A 54 -52.75 76.34 -15.23
CA GLY A 54 -54.03 75.89 -14.68
C GLY A 54 -54.55 74.59 -15.33
N GLY A 55 -55.67 74.08 -14.82
CA GLY A 55 -56.27 72.83 -15.28
C GLY A 55 -55.41 71.60 -14.98
N ILE A 56 -55.39 70.63 -15.90
CA ILE A 56 -54.62 69.38 -15.74
C ILE A 56 -53.11 69.62 -15.61
N ASN A 57 -52.58 70.74 -16.13
CA ASN A 57 -51.15 71.02 -16.07
C ASN A 57 -50.67 71.33 -14.66
N ALA A 58 -51.50 71.96 -13.82
CA ALA A 58 -51.17 72.20 -12.42
C ALA A 58 -50.98 70.87 -11.65
N LEU A 59 -51.76 69.83 -11.98
CA LEU A 59 -51.67 68.52 -11.35
C LEU A 59 -50.43 67.71 -11.79
N LEU A 60 -49.98 67.91 -13.03
CA LEU A 60 -48.90 67.12 -13.65
C LEU A 60 -47.51 67.70 -13.38
N TRP A 61 -47.40 69.03 -13.30
CA TRP A 61 -46.14 69.75 -13.16
C TRP A 61 -46.05 70.42 -11.80
N ARG A 62 -45.00 70.12 -11.03
CA ARG A 62 -44.73 70.86 -9.79
C ARG A 62 -44.05 72.19 -10.10
N TYR A 63 -44.41 73.21 -9.33
CA TYR A 63 -43.64 74.44 -9.29
C TYR A 63 -42.47 74.25 -8.31
N HIS A 64 -41.26 74.51 -8.79
CA HIS A 64 -40.07 74.57 -7.96
C HIS A 64 -39.16 75.67 -8.46
N ASN A 65 -38.93 76.67 -7.63
CA ASN A 65 -38.06 77.79 -7.91
C ASN A 65 -36.78 77.66 -7.09
N GLU A 66 -35.70 77.20 -7.71
CA GLU A 66 -34.38 77.08 -7.08
C GLU A 66 -33.81 78.45 -6.63
N GLN A 67 -34.24 79.55 -7.24
CA GLN A 67 -33.70 80.89 -6.96
C GLN A 67 -34.27 81.48 -5.66
N ASN A 68 -35.51 81.14 -5.31
CA ASN A 68 -36.16 81.55 -4.07
C ASN A 68 -36.57 80.31 -3.28
N PRO A 69 -35.69 79.75 -2.42
CA PRO A 69 -36.01 78.56 -1.63
C PRO A 69 -37.20 78.79 -0.70
N CYS A 70 -37.47 80.04 -0.31
CA CYS A 70 -38.61 80.43 0.52
C CYS A 70 -39.88 80.79 -0.27
N ASP A 71 -39.97 80.47 -1.57
CA ASP A 71 -41.21 80.68 -2.33
C ASP A 71 -42.32 79.76 -1.75
N PRO A 72 -43.44 80.31 -1.24
CA PRO A 72 -44.53 79.51 -0.68
C PRO A 72 -45.17 78.57 -1.71
N LYS A 73 -44.87 78.74 -3.00
CA LYS A 73 -45.31 77.85 -4.09
C LYS A 73 -44.42 76.63 -4.30
N ASN A 74 -43.28 76.53 -3.63
CA ASN A 74 -42.37 75.39 -3.79
C ASN A 74 -42.99 74.11 -3.22
N GLU A 75 -43.31 73.17 -4.10
CA GLU A 75 -43.92 71.90 -3.70
C GLU A 75 -42.83 70.82 -3.50
N PRO A 76 -42.83 70.08 -2.37
CA PRO A 76 -41.92 68.96 -2.17
C PRO A 76 -42.19 67.87 -3.23
N PRO A 77 -41.18 67.05 -3.58
CA PRO A 77 -41.36 65.98 -4.56
C PRO A 77 -42.48 65.02 -4.11
N PRO A 78 -43.35 64.57 -5.04
CA PRO A 78 -44.50 63.77 -4.67
C PRO A 78 -44.06 62.40 -4.11
N PHE A 79 -44.61 62.01 -2.96
CA PHE A 79 -44.32 60.73 -2.32
C PHE A 79 -44.61 59.55 -3.27
N LEU A 80 -45.69 59.64 -4.06
CA LEU A 80 -46.04 58.62 -5.04
C LEU A 80 -44.98 58.46 -6.14
N ALA A 81 -44.27 59.51 -6.56
CA ALA A 81 -43.16 59.36 -7.52
C ALA A 81 -41.99 58.57 -6.92
N SER A 82 -41.64 58.81 -5.66
CA SER A 82 -40.62 58.03 -4.94
C SER A 82 -41.03 56.58 -4.77
N VAL A 83 -42.30 56.31 -4.44
CA VAL A 83 -42.86 54.95 -4.34
C VAL A 83 -42.87 54.27 -5.71
N LEU A 84 -43.22 54.96 -6.78
CA LEU A 84 -43.17 54.44 -8.15
C LEU A 84 -41.74 54.14 -8.59
N ASN A 85 -40.77 55.02 -8.28
CA ASN A 85 -39.35 54.78 -8.57
C ASN A 85 -38.81 53.58 -7.80
N PHE A 86 -39.07 53.50 -6.49
CA PHE A 86 -38.69 52.35 -5.67
C PHE A 86 -39.39 51.08 -6.13
N GLY A 87 -40.67 51.16 -6.51
CA GLY A 87 -41.44 50.05 -7.07
C GLY A 87 -40.87 49.56 -8.41
N LEU A 88 -40.45 50.48 -9.29
CA LEU A 88 -39.79 50.16 -10.55
C LEU A 88 -38.41 49.51 -10.32
N LEU A 89 -37.59 50.07 -9.42
CA LEU A 89 -36.31 49.50 -9.03
C LEU A 89 -36.48 48.11 -8.41
N ALA A 90 -37.41 47.95 -7.47
CA ALA A 90 -37.74 46.67 -6.84
C ALA A 90 -38.25 45.67 -7.88
N LEU A 91 -39.09 46.09 -8.83
CA LEU A 91 -39.55 45.26 -9.93
C LEU A 91 -38.38 44.78 -10.79
N ILE A 92 -37.43 45.66 -11.14
CA ILE A 92 -36.21 45.29 -11.88
C ILE A 92 -35.36 44.32 -11.06
N VAL A 93 -35.06 44.60 -9.79
CA VAL A 93 -34.24 43.73 -8.93
C VAL A 93 -34.90 42.37 -8.71
N VAL A 94 -36.20 42.32 -8.47
CA VAL A 94 -36.96 41.07 -8.33
C VAL A 94 -36.99 40.32 -9.66
N ARG A 95 -37.19 41.01 -10.79
CA ARG A 95 -37.27 40.39 -12.13
C ARG A 95 -35.93 39.84 -12.60
N PHE A 96 -34.84 40.57 -12.38
CA PHE A 96 -33.49 40.24 -12.87
C PHE A 96 -32.62 39.54 -11.83
N GLY A 97 -32.79 39.82 -10.52
CA GLY A 97 -31.97 39.26 -9.44
C GLY A 97 -32.45 37.91 -8.92
N ARG A 98 -33.75 37.59 -8.98
CA ARG A 98 -34.28 36.29 -8.50
C ARG A 98 -33.67 35.10 -9.23
N LYS A 99 -33.51 35.20 -10.55
CA LYS A 99 -32.93 34.14 -11.38
C LYS A 99 -31.46 33.85 -11.04
N PRO A 100 -30.51 34.80 -11.12
CA PRO A 100 -29.11 34.54 -10.83
C PRO A 100 -28.86 34.15 -9.37
N ILE A 101 -29.59 34.72 -8.40
CA ILE A 101 -29.45 34.34 -6.99
C ILE A 101 -29.93 32.90 -6.78
N ALA A 102 -31.08 32.52 -7.33
CA ALA A 102 -31.58 31.15 -7.22
C ALA A 102 -30.65 30.14 -7.91
N GLU A 103 -30.15 30.45 -9.10
CA GLU A 103 -29.17 29.61 -9.81
C GLU A 103 -27.83 29.51 -9.04
N ALA A 104 -27.33 30.60 -8.46
CA ALA A 104 -26.12 30.58 -7.64
C ALA A 104 -26.27 29.71 -6.38
N LEU A 105 -27.40 29.84 -5.67
CA LEU A 105 -27.72 29.00 -4.51
C LEU A 105 -27.92 27.54 -4.90
N LYS A 106 -28.59 27.26 -6.02
CA LYS A 106 -28.77 25.91 -6.56
C LYS A 106 -27.44 25.29 -6.95
N LYS A 107 -26.57 26.02 -7.65
CA LYS A 107 -25.22 25.59 -8.01
C LYS A 107 -24.38 25.29 -6.77
N ARG A 108 -24.39 26.18 -5.77
CA ARG A 108 -23.67 25.95 -4.49
C ARG A 108 -24.19 24.71 -3.76
N LYS A 109 -25.51 24.52 -3.70
CA LYS A 109 -26.12 23.30 -3.14
C LYS A 109 -25.65 22.06 -3.91
N GLN A 110 -25.71 22.08 -5.24
CA GLN A 110 -25.28 20.97 -6.07
C GLN A 110 -23.80 20.63 -5.87
N THR A 111 -22.92 21.63 -5.86
CA THR A 111 -21.48 21.43 -5.61
C THR A 111 -21.22 20.81 -4.23
N ILE A 112 -21.84 21.34 -3.18
CA ILE A 112 -21.67 20.79 -1.82
C ILE A 112 -22.21 19.35 -1.73
N THR A 113 -23.38 19.08 -2.32
CA THR A 113 -23.92 17.71 -2.36
C THR A 113 -22.99 16.78 -3.13
N GLN A 114 -22.47 17.20 -4.29
CA GLN A 114 -21.52 16.39 -5.06
C GLN A 114 -20.20 16.14 -4.31
N GLU A 115 -19.68 17.14 -3.61
CA GLU A 115 -18.47 17.00 -2.78
C GLU A 115 -18.71 16.04 -1.62
N LEU A 116 -19.86 16.12 -0.95
CA LEU A 116 -20.25 15.20 0.12
C LEU A 116 -20.44 13.78 -0.40
N ASP A 117 -21.13 13.60 -1.53
CA ASP A 117 -21.34 12.28 -2.15
C ASP A 117 -20.02 11.65 -2.57
N ASN A 118 -19.12 12.44 -3.18
CA ASN A 118 -17.78 11.99 -3.54
C ASN A 118 -16.95 11.63 -2.30
N ALA A 119 -16.99 12.42 -1.23
CA ALA A 119 -16.30 12.14 0.01
C ALA A 119 -16.84 10.88 0.69
N SER A 120 -18.17 10.67 0.71
CA SER A 120 -18.77 9.45 1.24
C SER A 120 -18.41 8.23 0.41
N ARG A 121 -18.39 8.35 -0.91
CA ARG A 121 -17.98 7.26 -1.80
C ARG A 121 -16.51 6.89 -1.58
N LEU A 122 -15.62 7.89 -1.54
CA LEU A 122 -14.19 7.67 -1.26
C LEU A 122 -13.96 7.02 0.10
N LYS A 123 -14.73 7.44 1.13
CA LYS A 123 -14.69 6.83 2.45
C LYS A 123 -15.12 5.35 2.39
N GLN A 124 -16.27 5.06 1.76
CA GLN A 124 -16.76 3.68 1.60
C GLN A 124 -15.77 2.82 0.82
N GLU A 125 -15.20 3.32 -0.28
CA GLU A 125 -14.17 2.60 -1.05
C GLU A 125 -12.90 2.35 -0.21
N ALA A 126 -12.50 3.29 0.65
CA ALA A 126 -11.37 3.12 1.54
C ALA A 126 -11.64 2.09 2.66
N GLU A 127 -12.85 2.11 3.24
CA GLU A 127 -13.30 1.15 4.24
C GLU A 127 -13.37 -0.26 3.65
N LEU A 128 -13.95 -0.43 2.46
CA LEU A 128 -13.99 -1.72 1.75
C LEU A 128 -12.59 -2.24 1.44
N ARG A 129 -11.67 -1.37 0.99
CA ARG A 129 -10.27 -1.77 0.75
C ARG A 129 -9.56 -2.16 2.04
N LEU A 130 -9.83 -1.46 3.15
CA LEU A 130 -9.26 -1.79 4.45
C LEU A 130 -9.73 -3.18 4.90
N GLU A 131 -11.03 -3.43 4.84
CA GLU A 131 -11.63 -4.73 5.15
C GLU A 131 -11.04 -5.84 4.27
N GLU A 132 -10.92 -5.62 2.95
CA GLU A 132 -10.26 -6.57 2.04
C GLU A 132 -8.80 -6.85 2.42
N TYR A 133 -8.05 -5.84 2.88
CA TYR A 133 -6.65 -6.03 3.29
C TYR A 133 -6.54 -6.75 4.62
N GLU A 134 -7.42 -6.44 5.58
CA GLU A 134 -7.51 -7.14 6.86
C GLU A 134 -7.85 -8.63 6.63
N ASP A 135 -8.83 -8.93 5.78
CA ASP A 135 -9.18 -10.29 5.36
C ASP A 135 -8.02 -11.02 4.66
N LYS A 136 -7.25 -10.31 3.84
CA LYS A 136 -6.07 -10.90 3.19
C LYS A 136 -4.97 -11.19 4.21
N LEU A 137 -4.75 -10.31 5.18
CA LEU A 137 -3.75 -10.49 6.23
C LEU A 137 -4.10 -11.67 7.13
N THR A 138 -5.34 -11.80 7.57
CA THR A 138 -5.79 -12.94 8.40
C THR A 138 -5.62 -14.27 7.66
N ARG A 139 -6.04 -14.35 6.39
CA ARG A 139 -5.82 -15.54 5.55
C ARG A 139 -4.34 -15.84 5.33
N LEU A 140 -3.49 -14.83 5.18
CA LEU A 140 -2.04 -15.01 5.07
C LEU A 140 -1.44 -15.55 6.37
N GLU A 141 -1.88 -15.05 7.53
CA GLU A 141 -1.45 -15.56 8.83
C GLU A 141 -1.85 -17.03 9.03
N GLU A 142 -3.08 -17.39 8.66
CA GLU A 142 -3.56 -18.79 8.66
C GLU A 142 -2.72 -19.67 7.72
N THR A 143 -2.50 -19.23 6.48
CA THR A 143 -1.69 -19.95 5.49
C THR A 143 -0.24 -20.13 5.95
N LEU A 144 0.34 -19.11 6.60
CA LEU A 144 1.69 -19.19 7.15
C LEU A 144 1.77 -20.14 8.35
N ALA A 145 0.73 -20.20 9.18
CA ALA A 145 0.65 -21.14 10.29
C ALA A 145 0.54 -22.59 9.77
N GLU A 146 -0.31 -22.83 8.77
CA GLU A 146 -0.44 -24.12 8.10
C GLU A 146 0.87 -24.55 7.44
N LEU A 147 1.49 -23.66 6.66
CA LEU A 147 2.76 -23.93 5.98
C LEU A 147 3.89 -24.23 6.97
N LYS A 148 3.95 -23.52 8.11
CA LYS A 148 4.91 -23.82 9.17
C LYS A 148 4.67 -25.19 9.79
N ALA A 149 3.41 -25.55 10.04
CA ALA A 149 3.05 -26.86 10.58
C ALA A 149 3.39 -28.00 9.60
N GLU A 150 3.08 -27.80 8.31
CA GLU A 150 3.42 -28.75 7.24
C GLU A 150 4.94 -28.92 7.12
N HIS A 151 5.70 -27.82 7.06
CA HIS A 151 7.16 -27.88 7.00
C HIS A 151 7.78 -28.55 8.23
N ALA A 152 7.25 -28.31 9.43
CA ALA A 152 7.71 -28.99 10.63
C ALA A 152 7.43 -30.50 10.58
N ALA A 153 6.25 -30.90 10.11
CA ALA A 153 5.90 -32.31 9.92
C ALA A 153 6.79 -32.98 8.86
N GLN A 154 6.98 -32.33 7.71
CA GLN A 154 7.89 -32.79 6.65
C GLN A 154 9.33 -32.91 7.15
N ALA A 155 9.81 -31.94 7.93
CA ALA A 155 11.16 -31.96 8.49
C ALA A 155 11.37 -33.14 9.46
N GLU A 156 10.39 -33.47 10.30
CA GLU A 156 10.48 -34.65 11.18
C GLU A 156 10.42 -35.96 10.39
N VAL A 157 9.61 -36.05 9.33
CA VAL A 157 9.59 -37.22 8.44
C VAL A 157 10.93 -37.40 7.72
N GLU A 158 11.48 -36.33 7.16
CA GLU A 158 12.77 -36.37 6.46
C GLU A 158 13.91 -36.71 7.43
N LYS A 159 13.90 -36.13 8.64
CA LYS A 159 14.86 -36.47 9.69
C LYS A 159 14.77 -37.95 10.09
N ALA A 160 13.57 -38.50 10.24
CA ALA A 160 13.38 -39.92 10.52
C ALA A 160 13.92 -40.79 9.37
N HIS A 161 13.68 -40.40 8.13
CA HIS A 161 14.20 -41.07 6.95
C HIS A 161 15.73 -41.05 6.89
N VAL A 162 16.36 -39.88 7.06
CA VAL A 162 17.82 -39.72 7.10
C VAL A 162 18.44 -40.56 8.21
N LEU A 163 17.85 -40.59 9.40
CA LEU A 163 18.33 -41.43 10.51
C LEU A 163 18.20 -42.93 10.20
N ALA A 164 17.09 -43.37 9.61
CA ALA A 164 16.89 -44.76 9.21
C ALA A 164 17.90 -45.18 8.13
N GLU A 165 18.14 -44.33 7.13
CA GLU A 165 19.16 -44.57 6.11
C GLU A 165 20.57 -44.62 6.71
N ALA A 166 20.90 -43.68 7.60
CA ALA A 166 22.19 -43.65 8.27
C ALA A 166 22.44 -44.93 9.08
N GLU A 167 21.42 -45.41 9.81
CA GLU A 167 21.48 -46.66 10.56
C GLU A 167 21.64 -47.87 9.63
N GLN A 168 20.89 -47.93 8.54
CA GLN A 168 21.04 -49.01 7.54
C GLN A 168 22.43 -49.00 6.89
N ARG A 169 22.98 -47.81 6.58
CA ARG A 169 24.35 -47.66 6.08
C ARG A 169 25.38 -48.11 7.11
N ARG A 170 25.20 -47.75 8.39
CA ARG A 170 26.06 -48.18 9.50
C ARG A 170 26.08 -49.70 9.63
N VAL A 171 24.92 -50.36 9.60
CA VAL A 171 24.81 -51.83 9.66
C VAL A 171 25.51 -52.49 8.47
N ARG A 172 25.30 -51.98 7.25
CA ARG A 172 26.01 -52.49 6.05
C ARG A 172 27.52 -52.32 6.15
N MET A 173 27.98 -51.13 6.53
CA MET A 173 29.42 -50.84 6.69
C MET A 173 30.07 -51.76 7.74
N ARG A 174 29.38 -52.02 8.85
CA ARG A 174 29.86 -52.96 9.88
C ARG A 174 29.95 -54.38 9.32
N ARG A 175 28.92 -54.87 8.63
CA ARG A 175 28.91 -56.20 8.01
C ARG A 175 30.03 -56.36 6.98
N ASP A 176 30.23 -55.33 6.15
CA ASP A 176 31.29 -55.34 5.13
C ASP A 176 32.68 -55.33 5.78
N ALA A 177 32.87 -54.57 6.87
CA ALA A 177 34.12 -54.56 7.64
C ALA A 177 34.40 -55.91 8.31
N GLU A 178 33.39 -56.51 8.94
CA GLU A 178 33.50 -57.85 9.55
C GLU A 178 33.85 -58.91 8.49
N PHE A 179 33.17 -58.89 7.34
CA PHE A 179 33.45 -59.80 6.23
C PHE A 179 34.87 -59.63 5.67
N ARG A 180 35.35 -58.39 5.50
CA ARG A 180 36.74 -58.12 5.07
C ARG A 180 37.76 -58.61 6.09
N ALA A 181 37.53 -58.35 7.37
CA ALA A 181 38.40 -58.82 8.45
C ALA A 181 38.48 -60.36 8.48
N GLU A 182 37.36 -61.05 8.28
CA GLU A 182 37.35 -62.52 8.18
C GLU A 182 38.14 -63.03 6.96
N GLN A 183 38.01 -62.36 5.81
CA GLN A 183 38.75 -62.72 4.60
C GLN A 183 40.26 -62.51 4.79
N GLU A 184 40.68 -61.36 5.34
CA GLU A 184 42.07 -61.07 5.64
C GLU A 184 42.66 -62.07 6.64
N LEU A 185 41.91 -62.42 7.68
CA LEU A 185 42.33 -63.42 8.66
C LEU A 185 42.46 -64.83 8.05
N LYS A 186 41.56 -65.22 7.14
CA LYS A 186 41.67 -66.47 6.37
C LYS A 186 42.90 -66.46 5.47
N ALA A 187 43.15 -65.36 4.74
CA ALA A 187 44.32 -65.21 3.88
C ALA A 187 45.63 -65.23 4.68
N ALA A 188 45.69 -64.52 5.81
CA ALA A 188 46.85 -64.51 6.71
C ALA A 188 47.13 -65.90 7.28
N ARG A 189 46.09 -66.64 7.70
CA ARG A 189 46.25 -68.04 8.14
C ARG A 189 46.76 -68.95 7.03
N ALA A 190 46.25 -68.82 5.81
CA ALA A 190 46.71 -69.60 4.67
C ALA A 190 48.18 -69.32 4.35
N MET A 191 48.60 -68.05 4.37
CA MET A 191 50.01 -67.66 4.19
C MET A 191 50.91 -68.22 5.29
N LEU A 192 50.52 -68.10 6.56
CA LEU A 192 51.28 -68.65 7.69
C LEU A 192 51.40 -70.18 7.61
N LEU A 193 50.33 -70.89 7.23
CA LEU A 193 50.37 -72.34 7.02
C LEU A 193 51.31 -72.72 5.87
N GLN A 194 51.24 -71.98 4.76
CA GLN A 194 52.13 -72.20 3.62
C GLN A 194 53.60 -71.99 4.00
N GLU A 195 53.91 -70.94 4.76
CA GLU A 195 55.27 -70.65 5.26
C GLU A 195 55.73 -71.74 6.25
N ALA A 196 54.88 -72.16 7.18
CA ALA A 196 55.19 -73.23 8.12
C ALA A 196 55.46 -74.57 7.41
N VAL A 197 54.66 -74.93 6.40
CA VAL A 197 54.88 -76.14 5.59
C VAL A 197 56.19 -76.06 4.81
N GLN A 198 56.49 -74.92 4.18
CA GLN A 198 57.77 -74.73 3.48
C GLN A 198 58.97 -74.87 4.42
N ASN A 199 58.92 -74.23 5.59
CA ASN A 199 59.98 -74.33 6.59
C ASN A 199 60.13 -75.76 7.13
N ALA A 200 59.01 -76.48 7.34
CA ALA A 200 59.04 -77.88 7.76
C ALA A 200 59.63 -78.80 6.68
N VAL A 201 59.33 -78.58 5.39
CA VAL A 201 59.92 -79.31 4.27
C VAL A 201 61.43 -79.07 4.21
N VAL A 202 61.88 -77.82 4.33
CA VAL A 202 63.32 -77.48 4.36
C VAL A 202 64.02 -78.15 5.54
N ALA A 203 63.42 -78.12 6.74
CA ALA A 203 63.99 -78.77 7.92
C ALA A 203 64.03 -80.32 7.77
N ALA A 204 63.00 -80.92 7.16
CA ALA A 204 62.96 -82.35 6.89
C ALA A 204 63.99 -82.75 5.82
N GLU A 205 64.19 -81.93 4.78
CA GLU A 205 65.22 -82.12 3.76
C GLU A 205 66.62 -82.08 4.38
N GLU A 206 66.89 -81.10 5.24
CA GLU A 206 68.17 -80.98 5.95
C GLU A 206 68.41 -82.18 6.88
N LEU A 207 67.40 -82.60 7.64
CA LEU A 207 67.49 -83.79 8.49
C LEU A 207 67.73 -85.07 7.68
N LEU A 208 67.04 -85.22 6.53
CA LEU A 208 67.23 -86.36 5.64
C LEU A 208 68.64 -86.39 5.06
N ARG A 209 69.17 -85.25 4.60
CA ARG A 209 70.56 -85.11 4.11
C ARG A 209 71.59 -85.49 5.17
N GLN A 210 71.35 -85.16 6.45
CA GLN A 210 72.26 -85.49 7.55
C GLN A 210 72.19 -86.95 8.01
N ARG A 211 71.06 -87.64 7.80
CA ARG A 211 70.80 -88.98 8.36
C ARG A 211 70.80 -90.11 7.34
N ILE A 212 70.65 -89.82 6.05
CA ILE A 212 70.49 -90.85 5.01
C ILE A 212 71.74 -91.74 4.90
N GLY A 213 71.56 -93.04 5.15
CA GLY A 213 72.59 -94.06 4.97
C GLY A 213 72.41 -94.87 3.67
N GLN A 214 73.36 -95.76 3.39
CA GLN A 214 73.26 -96.67 2.23
C GLN A 214 72.02 -97.57 2.29
N GLN A 215 71.67 -98.08 3.48
CA GLN A 215 70.47 -98.90 3.67
C GLN A 215 69.18 -98.14 3.33
N ASP A 216 69.12 -96.83 3.61
CA ASP A 216 67.97 -96.01 3.25
C ASP A 216 67.88 -95.78 1.73
N LEU A 217 69.02 -95.55 1.08
CA LEU A 217 69.11 -95.40 -0.38
C LEU A 217 68.68 -96.69 -1.09
N ASP A 218 69.17 -97.85 -0.63
CA ASP A 218 68.79 -99.15 -1.18
C ASP A 218 67.28 -99.41 -1.03
N ARG A 219 66.71 -99.11 0.14
CA ARG A 219 65.27 -99.22 0.39
C ARG A 219 64.45 -98.30 -0.52
N VAL A 220 64.85 -97.03 -0.68
CA VAL A 220 64.17 -96.07 -1.58
C VAL A 220 64.26 -96.53 -3.04
N ASN A 221 65.40 -97.08 -3.45
CA ASN A 221 65.58 -97.66 -4.79
C ASN A 221 64.65 -98.86 -5.01
N GLU A 222 64.56 -99.78 -4.05
CA GLU A 222 63.64 -100.91 -4.11
C GLU A 222 62.17 -100.46 -4.18
N ASP A 223 61.78 -99.48 -3.37
CA ASP A 223 60.41 -98.93 -3.37
C ASP A 223 60.10 -98.25 -4.72
N TYR A 224 61.04 -97.52 -5.31
CA TYR A 224 60.90 -96.95 -6.65
C TYR A 224 60.72 -98.05 -7.71
N LEU A 225 61.55 -99.11 -7.68
CA LEU A 225 61.46 -100.25 -8.59
C LEU A 225 60.13 -101.00 -8.45
N LYS A 226 59.58 -101.11 -7.23
CA LYS A 226 58.23 -101.68 -6.98
C LYS A 226 57.11 -100.76 -7.47
N ALA A 227 57.30 -99.44 -7.44
CA ALA A 227 56.30 -98.47 -7.88
C ALA A 227 56.20 -98.38 -9.42
N ILE A 228 57.29 -98.63 -10.16
CA ILE A 228 57.30 -98.61 -11.63
C ILE A 228 56.21 -99.52 -12.24
N PRO A 229 56.09 -100.82 -11.92
CA PRO A 229 55.06 -101.66 -12.52
C PRO A 229 53.64 -101.20 -12.18
N ALA A 230 53.42 -100.61 -11.00
CA ALA A 230 52.12 -100.00 -10.64
C ALA A 230 51.84 -98.74 -11.47
N ALA A 231 52.82 -97.85 -11.65
CA ALA A 231 52.67 -96.63 -12.44
C ALA A 231 52.52 -96.94 -13.94
N VAL A 232 53.30 -97.88 -14.47
CA VAL A 232 53.24 -98.33 -15.86
C VAL A 232 51.91 -99.04 -16.13
N SER A 233 51.43 -99.90 -15.23
CA SER A 233 50.12 -100.55 -15.39
C SER A 233 48.95 -99.56 -15.24
N ALA A 234 49.06 -98.55 -14.38
CA ALA A 234 48.10 -97.46 -14.30
C ALA A 234 48.09 -96.61 -15.58
N GLY A 235 49.26 -96.33 -16.16
CA GLY A 235 49.42 -95.65 -17.45
C GLY A 235 48.87 -96.47 -18.62
N ALA A 236 49.17 -97.76 -18.67
CA ALA A 236 48.69 -98.68 -19.71
C ALA A 236 47.16 -98.87 -19.63
N ARG A 237 46.58 -98.94 -18.43
CA ARG A 237 45.11 -98.96 -18.25
C ARG A 237 44.45 -97.67 -18.73
N ARG A 238 45.07 -96.51 -18.53
CA ARG A 238 44.58 -95.24 -19.09
C ARG A 238 44.69 -95.21 -20.61
N GLY A 239 45.78 -95.72 -21.19
CA GLY A 239 45.95 -95.80 -22.65
C GLY A 239 45.02 -96.80 -23.35
N ALA A 240 44.72 -97.95 -22.74
CA ALA A 240 43.76 -98.92 -23.28
C ALA A 240 42.32 -98.39 -23.25
N GLN A 241 41.95 -97.64 -22.20
CA GLN A 241 40.64 -96.98 -22.11
C GLN A 241 40.46 -95.88 -23.17
N THR A 242 41.53 -95.21 -23.60
CA THR A 242 41.43 -94.21 -24.68
C THR A 242 41.39 -94.82 -26.09
N THR A 243 41.82 -96.07 -26.27
CA THR A 243 41.88 -96.73 -27.60
C THR A 243 40.68 -97.65 -27.87
N GLY A 244 40.08 -98.24 -26.81
CA GLY A 244 38.85 -99.03 -26.92
C GLY A 244 37.55 -98.22 -27.08
N ALA A 245 37.63 -96.89 -27.03
CA ALA A 245 36.49 -95.99 -27.27
C ALA A 245 36.40 -95.49 -28.73
N ALA A 246 37.28 -95.97 -29.62
CA ALA A 246 37.41 -95.50 -31.01
C ALA A 246 37.02 -96.55 -32.07
N THR A 247 36.23 -97.56 -31.73
CA THR A 247 35.53 -98.46 -32.68
C THR A 247 34.05 -98.45 -32.38
#